data_AF-A0A1I0DXW5-F1
#
_entry.id   AF-A0A1I0DXW5-F1
#
_cell.length_a   1.000
_cell.length_b   1.000
_cell.length_c   1.000
_cell.angle_alpha   90.00
_cell.angle_beta   90.00
_cell.angle_gamma   90.00
#
_symmetry.space_group_name_H-M   'P 1'
#
loop_
_entity.id
_entity.type
_entity.pdbx_description
1 polymer ?
#
loop_
_entity_poly.entity_id
_entity_poly.type
_entity_poly.pdbx_seq_one_letter_code
_entity_poly.pdbx_strand_id
1 'polypeptide(L)'
;MAKAITQIEKNQKNIQEERAEDLAAIVDQIADNREVIQDTLIILQELHNTGVLDMLKGLLRTREKVGAIAIEQLNQPAMHNMIKNGMNTIGLLSEMDPDQLQAIFGGLNQGLEKAAESTKKQEEMGIWGLMKSMRDPNVRTSMNTMVNFLNGMGSGLKSSETH
;
A
#
# COMPACT_ATOMS: atom_id res chain seq x y z
N MET A 1 33.26 -55.63 58.16
CA MET A 1 32.50 -55.90 56.91
C MET A 1 31.30 -54.96 56.89
N ALA A 2 31.25 -53.99 55.98
CA ALA A 2 30.08 -53.13 55.78
C ALA A 2 29.17 -53.77 54.72
N LYS A 3 27.86 -53.85 55.00
CA LYS A 3 26.87 -54.42 54.06
C LYS A 3 26.68 -53.48 52.88
N ALA A 4 26.58 -54.04 51.68
CA ALA A 4 26.31 -53.31 50.45
C ALA A 4 24.93 -52.64 50.51
N ILE A 5 24.87 -51.37 50.14
CA ILE A 5 23.63 -50.64 49.87
C ILE A 5 23.07 -51.19 48.56
N THR A 6 22.17 -52.15 48.67
CA THR A 6 21.29 -52.55 47.58
C THR A 6 20.08 -51.63 47.63
N GLN A 7 19.70 -51.09 46.48
CA GLN A 7 18.46 -50.34 46.22
C GLN A 7 18.64 -48.82 46.17
N ILE A 8 19.00 -48.35 44.97
CA ILE A 8 18.74 -46.98 44.54
C ILE A 8 17.26 -46.96 44.14
N GLU A 9 16.39 -46.45 45.01
CA GLU A 9 15.02 -46.10 44.62
C GLU A 9 15.09 -44.91 43.67
N LYS A 10 15.07 -45.21 42.36
CA LYS A 10 14.73 -44.19 41.36
C LYS A 10 13.26 -43.85 41.60
N ASN A 11 13.03 -42.80 42.38
CA ASN A 11 11.72 -42.17 42.51
C ASN A 11 11.32 -41.66 41.12
N GLN A 12 10.57 -42.48 40.38
CA GLN A 12 9.94 -42.06 39.14
C GLN A 12 8.88 -41.05 39.55
N LYS A 13 9.18 -39.75 39.38
CA LYS A 13 8.23 -38.67 39.63
C LYS A 13 6.87 -39.07 39.10
N ASN A 14 5.88 -39.10 39.98
CA ASN A 14 4.52 -39.38 39.59
C ASN A 14 4.10 -38.30 38.57
N ILE A 15 3.42 -38.66 37.48
CA ILE A 15 2.99 -37.71 36.43
C ILE A 15 2.25 -36.50 37.03
N GLN A 16 1.62 -36.67 38.21
CA GLN A 16 0.96 -35.59 38.94
C GLN A 16 1.95 -34.60 39.60
N GLU A 17 3.07 -35.08 40.12
CA GLU A 17 4.12 -34.24 40.72
C GLU A 17 4.86 -33.42 39.64
N GLU A 18 5.15 -34.04 38.49
CA GLU A 18 5.76 -33.35 37.35
C GLU A 18 4.84 -32.24 36.80
N ARG A 19 3.54 -32.52 36.64
CA ARG A 19 2.56 -31.49 36.26
C ARG A 19 2.44 -30.36 37.28
N ALA A 20 2.55 -30.67 38.57
CA ALA A 20 2.46 -29.65 39.62
C ALA A 20 3.68 -28.72 39.60
N GLU A 21 4.88 -29.28 39.37
CA GLU A 21 6.11 -28.50 39.20
C GLU A 21 6.07 -27.64 37.92
N ASP A 22 5.59 -28.18 36.79
CA ASP A 22 5.46 -27.42 35.53
C ASP A 22 4.50 -26.24 35.69
N LEU A 23 3.36 -26.44 36.36
CA LEU A 23 2.41 -25.37 36.65
C LEU A 23 3.02 -24.30 37.56
N ALA A 24 3.77 -24.70 38.59
CA ALA A 24 4.46 -23.77 39.47
C ALA A 24 5.49 -22.93 38.69
N ALA A 25 6.27 -23.56 37.80
CA ALA A 25 7.24 -22.86 36.96
C ALA A 25 6.58 -21.85 36.01
N ILE A 26 5.42 -22.18 35.42
CA ILE A 26 4.66 -21.25 34.58
C ILE A 26 4.13 -20.07 35.40
N VAL A 27 3.60 -20.34 36.60
CA VAL A 27 3.11 -19.29 37.52
C VAL A 27 4.24 -18.34 37.91
N ASP A 28 5.41 -18.87 38.25
CA ASP A 28 6.59 -18.06 38.59
C ASP A 28 7.03 -17.20 37.40
N GLN A 29 7.10 -17.75 36.19
CA GLN A 29 7.42 -16.98 34.98
C GLN A 29 6.40 -15.87 34.70
N ILE A 30 5.11 -16.12 34.95
CA ILE A 30 4.06 -15.11 34.80
C ILE A 30 4.21 -14.03 35.87
N ALA A 31 4.52 -14.40 37.12
CA ALA A 31 4.72 -13.47 38.21
C ALA A 31 5.92 -12.54 37.95
N ASP A 32 7.03 -13.10 37.46
CA ASP A 32 8.24 -12.34 37.12
C ASP A 32 8.04 -11.39 35.93
N ASN A 33 7.11 -11.70 35.01
CA ASN A 33 6.85 -10.92 33.80
C ASN A 33 5.46 -10.25 33.80
N ARG A 34 4.91 -9.99 34.99
CA ARG A 34 3.53 -9.52 35.18
C ARG A 34 3.17 -8.32 34.31
N GLU A 35 4.03 -7.31 34.26
CA GLU A 35 3.79 -6.06 33.52
C GLU A 35 3.74 -6.31 32.00
N VAL A 36 4.72 -7.02 31.46
CA VAL A 36 4.78 -7.36 30.02
C VAL A 36 3.58 -8.20 29.59
N ILE A 37 3.17 -9.15 30.43
CA ILE A 37 1.98 -9.98 30.18
C ILE A 37 0.71 -9.13 30.23
N GLN A 38 0.60 -8.22 31.21
CA GLN A 38 -0.52 -7.31 31.31
C GLN A 38 -0.64 -6.40 30.08
N ASP A 39 0.45 -5.81 29.62
CA ASP A 39 0.47 -4.97 28.42
C ASP A 39 0.11 -5.77 27.16
N THR A 40 0.63 -7.00 27.04
CA THR A 40 0.28 -7.90 25.94
C THR A 40 -1.21 -8.22 25.95
N LEU A 41 -1.80 -8.48 27.11
CA LEU A 41 -3.23 -8.75 27.25
C LEU A 41 -4.07 -7.51 26.90
N ILE A 42 -3.63 -6.31 27.27
CA ILE A 42 -4.29 -5.05 26.88
C ILE A 42 -4.28 -4.88 25.36
N ILE A 43 -3.12 -5.06 24.72
CA ILE A 43 -3.00 -4.98 23.25
C ILE A 43 -3.91 -6.02 22.58
N LEU A 44 -3.89 -7.27 23.05
CA LEU A 44 -4.76 -8.31 22.51
C LEU A 44 -6.24 -7.98 22.71
N GLN A 45 -6.61 -7.37 23.83
CA GLN A 45 -7.97 -6.94 24.10
C GLN A 45 -8.40 -5.79 23.19
N GLU A 46 -7.54 -4.80 22.96
CA GLU A 46 -7.80 -3.71 22.01
C GLU A 46 -7.97 -4.25 20.59
N LEU A 47 -7.07 -5.15 20.15
CA LEU A 47 -7.15 -5.81 18.85
C LEU A 47 -8.40 -6.69 18.73
N HIS A 48 -8.90 -7.25 19.83
CA HIS A 48 -10.18 -7.96 19.84
C HIS A 48 -11.36 -6.99 19.71
N ASN A 49 -11.40 -5.94 20.52
CA ASN A 49 -12.49 -4.97 20.59
C ASN A 49 -12.66 -4.21 19.26
N THR A 50 -11.55 -3.94 18.57
CA THR A 50 -11.52 -3.30 17.25
C THR A 50 -11.86 -4.26 16.10
N GLY A 51 -12.06 -5.55 16.39
CA GLY A 51 -12.35 -6.58 15.39
C GLY A 51 -11.14 -7.02 14.55
N VAL A 52 -9.94 -6.50 14.83
CA VAL A 52 -8.71 -6.86 14.10
C VAL A 52 -8.39 -8.35 14.27
N LEU A 53 -8.50 -8.88 15.49
CA LEU A 53 -8.30 -10.32 15.72
C LEU A 53 -9.31 -11.18 14.97
N ASP A 54 -10.56 -10.73 14.84
CA ASP A 54 -11.59 -11.48 14.14
C ASP A 54 -11.42 -11.41 12.62
N MET A 55 -10.94 -10.26 12.10
CA MET A 55 -10.50 -10.14 10.72
C MET A 55 -9.32 -11.08 10.42
N LEU A 56 -8.28 -11.11 11.27
CA LEU A 56 -7.14 -12.03 11.12
C LEU A 56 -7.60 -13.50 11.16
N LYS A 57 -8.48 -13.87 12.11
CA LYS A 57 -9.08 -15.21 12.16
C LYS A 57 -9.90 -15.53 10.91
N GLY A 58 -10.65 -14.56 10.39
CA GLY A 58 -11.42 -14.66 9.16
C GLY A 58 -10.51 -14.94 7.96
N LEU A 59 -9.47 -14.13 7.78
CA LEU A 59 -8.45 -14.31 6.74
C LEU A 59 -7.79 -15.69 6.83
N LEU A 60 -7.39 -16.12 8.03
CA LEU A 60 -6.76 -17.43 8.24
C LEU A 60 -7.73 -18.60 7.95
N ARG A 61 -9.02 -18.47 8.31
CA ARG A 61 -10.04 -19.47 7.99
C ARG A 61 -10.33 -19.54 6.49
N THR A 62 -10.25 -18.42 5.79
CA THR A 62 -10.49 -18.32 4.36
C THR A 62 -9.22 -18.53 3.51
N ARG A 63 -8.10 -18.94 4.13
CA ARG A 63 -6.80 -19.16 3.48
C ARG A 63 -6.86 -20.00 2.19
N GLU A 64 -7.69 -21.04 2.17
CA GLU A 64 -7.83 -21.93 0.99
C GLU A 64 -8.70 -21.32 -0.12
N LYS A 65 -9.67 -20.48 0.23
CA LYS A 65 -10.61 -19.88 -0.74
C LYS A 65 -10.15 -18.54 -1.29
N VAL A 66 -9.35 -17.78 -0.54
CA VAL A 66 -8.90 -16.43 -0.91
C VAL A 66 -7.38 -16.35 -1.01
N GLY A 67 -6.62 -17.05 -0.16
CA GLY A 67 -5.16 -16.92 -0.11
C GLY A 67 -4.46 -17.42 -1.37
N ALA A 68 -4.78 -18.63 -1.85
CA ALA A 68 -4.14 -19.18 -3.04
C ALA A 68 -4.52 -18.40 -4.30
N ILE A 69 -5.81 -18.09 -4.48
CA ILE A 69 -6.31 -17.39 -5.67
C ILE A 69 -5.84 -15.94 -5.70
N ALA A 70 -5.86 -15.22 -4.57
CA ALA A 70 -5.39 -13.84 -4.52
C ALA A 70 -3.88 -13.75 -4.73
N ILE A 71 -3.08 -14.65 -4.12
CA ILE A 71 -1.63 -14.68 -4.33
C ILE A 71 -1.30 -15.05 -5.78
N GLU A 72 -2.02 -16.01 -6.38
CA GLU A 72 -1.82 -16.38 -7.78
C GLU A 72 -2.21 -15.25 -8.74
N GLN A 73 -3.29 -14.52 -8.45
CA GLN A 73 -3.68 -13.31 -9.20
C GLN A 73 -2.67 -12.17 -9.03
N LEU A 74 -2.10 -11.99 -7.84
CA LEU A 74 -1.04 -11.01 -7.59
C LEU A 74 0.29 -11.38 -8.26
N ASN A 75 0.57 -12.67 -8.38
CA ASN A 75 1.73 -13.19 -9.10
C ASN A 75 1.55 -13.19 -10.62
N GLN A 76 0.38 -12.80 -11.13
CA GLN A 76 0.22 -12.64 -12.57
C GLN A 76 1.12 -11.49 -13.07
N PRO A 77 1.76 -11.64 -14.24
CA PRO A 77 2.59 -10.60 -14.84
C PRO A 77 1.87 -9.25 -14.96
N ALA A 78 0.55 -9.29 -15.22
CA ALA A 78 -0.29 -8.10 -15.29
C ALA A 78 -0.30 -7.30 -13.97
N MET A 79 -0.39 -7.99 -12.82
CA MET A 79 -0.39 -7.33 -11.53
C MET A 79 1.01 -6.80 -11.15
N HIS A 80 2.06 -7.57 -11.44
CA HIS A 80 3.43 -7.09 -11.26
C HIS A 80 3.70 -5.82 -12.08
N ASN A 81 3.28 -5.79 -13.34
CA ASN A 81 3.41 -4.62 -14.19
C ASN A 81 2.55 -3.45 -13.71
N MET A 82 1.33 -3.71 -13.21
CA MET A 82 0.48 -2.67 -12.63
C MET A 82 1.15 -2.03 -11.40
N ILE A 83 1.67 -2.85 -10.48
CA ILE A 83 2.37 -2.37 -9.28
C ILE A 83 3.62 -1.58 -9.69
N LYS A 84 4.46 -2.14 -10.57
CA LYS A 84 5.68 -1.51 -11.06
C LYS A 84 5.38 -0.17 -11.73
N ASN A 85 4.40 -0.13 -12.63
CA ASN A 85 4.01 1.10 -13.31
C ASN A 85 3.38 2.10 -12.33
N GLY A 86 2.58 1.66 -11.38
CA GLY A 86 1.98 2.51 -10.34
C GLY A 86 3.04 3.14 -9.42
N MET A 87 4.05 2.38 -9.01
CA MET A 87 5.17 2.91 -8.24
C MET A 87 5.99 3.90 -9.06
N ASN A 88 6.24 3.59 -10.35
CA ASN A 88 6.93 4.50 -11.25
C ASN A 88 6.15 5.80 -11.48
N THR A 89 4.82 5.74 -11.65
CA THR A 89 4.00 6.95 -11.82
C THR A 89 3.96 7.79 -10.54
N ILE A 90 3.89 7.16 -9.36
CA ILE A 90 4.00 7.89 -8.08
C ILE A 90 5.38 8.55 -7.97
N GLY A 91 6.46 7.84 -8.31
CA GLY A 91 7.81 8.40 -8.34
C GLY A 91 7.92 9.62 -9.26
N LEU A 92 7.46 9.49 -10.50
CA LEU A 92 7.42 10.59 -11.47
C LEU A 92 6.61 11.79 -10.94
N LEU A 93 5.42 11.56 -10.39
CA LEU A 93 4.59 12.62 -9.81
C LEU A 93 5.25 13.29 -8.61
N SER A 94 6.06 12.55 -7.83
CA SER A 94 6.78 13.08 -6.68
C SER A 94 7.99 13.94 -7.05
N GLU A 95 8.59 13.69 -8.21
CA GLU A 95 9.73 14.47 -8.73
C GLU A 95 9.29 15.75 -9.45
N MET A 96 8.01 15.86 -9.81
CA MET A 96 7.44 17.03 -10.46
C MET A 96 7.24 18.19 -9.46
N ASP A 97 7.50 19.40 -9.94
CA ASP A 97 7.27 20.62 -9.17
C ASP A 97 5.76 20.81 -8.85
N PRO A 98 5.37 20.96 -7.56
CA PRO A 98 3.97 21.09 -7.16
C PRO A 98 3.25 22.30 -7.75
N ASP A 99 3.95 23.43 -7.90
CA ASP A 99 3.36 24.66 -8.43
C ASP A 99 3.06 24.51 -9.93
N GLN A 100 3.95 23.85 -10.68
CA GLN A 100 3.72 23.49 -12.08
C GLN A 100 2.54 22.53 -12.24
N LEU A 101 2.45 21.50 -11.39
CA LEU A 101 1.30 20.57 -11.39
C LEU A 101 -0.01 21.31 -11.14
N GLN A 102 -0.03 22.20 -10.14
CA GLN A 102 -1.22 22.99 -9.82
C GLN A 102 -1.63 23.90 -10.99
N ALA A 103 -0.66 24.54 -11.66
CA ALA A 103 -0.91 25.37 -12.82
C ALA A 103 -1.49 24.56 -14.00
N ILE A 104 -0.96 23.37 -14.28
CA ILE A 104 -1.45 22.49 -15.34
C ILE A 104 -2.87 22.01 -15.03
N PHE A 105 -3.11 21.44 -13.85
CA PHE A 105 -4.44 20.95 -13.47
C PHE A 105 -5.47 22.08 -13.38
N GLY A 106 -5.07 23.25 -12.86
CA GLY A 106 -5.92 24.43 -12.83
C GLY A 106 -6.30 24.91 -14.23
N GLY A 107 -5.34 24.94 -15.16
CA GLY A 107 -5.58 25.28 -16.57
C GLY A 107 -6.48 24.28 -17.28
N LEU A 108 -6.30 22.98 -17.02
CA LEU A 108 -7.17 21.91 -17.54
C LEU A 108 -8.60 22.05 -17.06
N ASN A 109 -8.79 22.30 -15.76
CA ASN A 109 -10.12 22.47 -15.18
C ASN A 109 -10.85 23.69 -15.78
N GLN A 110 -10.16 24.83 -15.92
CA GLN A 110 -10.70 26.02 -16.57
C GLN A 110 -11.02 25.79 -18.05
N GLY A 111 -10.21 25.00 -18.75
CA GLY A 111 -10.46 24.61 -20.14
C GLY A 111 -11.73 23.76 -20.29
N LEU A 112 -11.92 22.79 -19.40
CA LEU A 112 -13.12 21.94 -19.36
C LEU A 112 -14.39 22.76 -19.06
N GLU A 113 -14.30 23.72 -18.13
CA GLU A 113 -15.40 24.62 -17.81
C GLU A 113 -15.80 25.47 -19.02
N LYS A 114 -14.83 26.12 -19.68
CA LYS A 114 -15.08 26.90 -20.90
C LYS A 114 -15.65 26.05 -22.04
N ALA A 115 -15.17 24.81 -22.20
CA ALA A 115 -15.72 23.89 -23.18
C ALA A 115 -17.18 23.56 -22.89
N ALA A 116 -17.50 23.23 -21.63
CA ALA A 116 -18.88 22.95 -21.21
C ALA A 116 -19.80 24.17 -21.39
N GLU A 117 -19.33 25.38 -21.14
CA GLU A 117 -20.09 26.62 -21.38
C GLU A 117 -20.37 26.85 -22.87
N SER A 118 -19.37 26.62 -23.73
CA SER A 118 -19.53 26.79 -25.18
C SER A 118 -20.55 25.82 -25.78
N THR A 119 -20.60 24.58 -25.27
CA THR A 119 -21.62 23.59 -25.63
C THR A 119 -23.02 24.01 -25.19
N LYS A 120 -23.15 24.60 -23.99
CA LYS A 120 -24.44 25.09 -23.48
C LYS A 120 -25.00 26.27 -24.27
N LYS A 121 -24.14 27.10 -24.85
CA LYS A 121 -24.52 28.28 -25.63
C LYS A 121 -24.82 27.98 -27.10
N GLN A 122 -24.69 26.73 -27.56
CA GLN A 122 -24.78 26.35 -28.99
C GLN A 122 -23.94 27.26 -29.90
N GLU A 123 -22.80 27.73 -29.41
CA GLU A 123 -21.89 28.57 -30.20
C GLU A 123 -21.08 27.67 -31.14
N GLU A 124 -21.59 27.46 -32.35
CA GLU A 124 -20.84 26.79 -33.40
C GLU A 124 -19.72 27.72 -33.92
N MET A 125 -18.47 27.36 -33.62
CA MET A 125 -17.32 28.12 -34.09
C MET A 125 -17.03 27.79 -35.56
N GLY A 126 -17.36 28.72 -36.46
CA GLY A 126 -16.99 28.60 -37.88
C GLY A 126 -15.47 28.77 -38.14
N ILE A 127 -15.03 28.44 -39.36
CA ILE A 127 -13.61 28.50 -39.79
C ILE A 127 -12.94 29.87 -39.54
N TRP A 128 -13.69 30.95 -39.70
CA TRP A 128 -13.19 32.30 -39.42
C TRP A 128 -13.00 32.56 -37.91
N GLY A 129 -13.90 32.03 -37.08
CA GLY A 129 -13.79 32.06 -35.63
C GLY A 129 -12.57 31.26 -35.13
N LEU A 130 -12.29 30.10 -35.76
CA LEU A 130 -11.10 29.31 -35.48
C LEU A 130 -9.80 30.08 -35.83
N MET A 131 -9.74 30.71 -37.01
CA MET A 131 -8.59 31.54 -37.39
C MET A 131 -8.38 32.72 -36.44
N LYS A 132 -9.48 33.34 -35.96
CA LYS A 132 -9.41 34.40 -34.96
C LYS A 132 -8.91 33.86 -33.61
N SER A 133 -9.39 32.67 -33.20
CA SER A 133 -9.00 31.99 -31.97
C SER A 133 -7.50 31.64 -31.94
N MET A 134 -6.91 31.25 -33.06
CA MET A 134 -5.45 31.03 -33.14
C MET A 134 -4.61 32.30 -32.86
N ARG A 135 -5.19 33.49 -33.00
CA ARG A 135 -4.54 34.76 -32.65
C ARG A 135 -4.78 35.17 -31.20
N ASP A 136 -5.63 34.45 -30.46
CA ASP A 136 -5.89 34.70 -29.05
C ASP A 136 -4.61 34.43 -28.21
N PRO A 137 -4.22 35.34 -27.31
CA PRO A 137 -3.03 35.17 -26.47
C PRO A 137 -3.04 33.89 -25.62
N ASN A 138 -4.21 33.43 -25.16
CA ASN A 138 -4.33 32.23 -24.33
C ASN A 138 -4.13 30.97 -25.19
N VAL A 139 -4.73 30.92 -26.38
CA VAL A 139 -4.56 29.81 -27.33
C VAL A 139 -3.10 29.72 -27.77
N ARG A 140 -2.46 30.85 -28.06
CA ARG A 140 -1.05 30.91 -28.43
C ARG A 140 -0.13 30.43 -27.32
N THR A 141 -0.41 30.81 -26.07
CA THR A 141 0.34 30.33 -24.90
C THR A 141 0.25 28.81 -24.76
N SER A 142 -0.95 28.24 -24.84
CA SER A 142 -1.15 26.79 -24.77
C SER A 142 -0.46 26.05 -25.92
N MET A 143 -0.56 26.55 -27.16
CA MET A 143 0.15 25.97 -28.30
C MET A 143 1.67 26.02 -28.12
N ASN A 144 2.22 27.14 -27.64
CA ASN A 144 3.65 27.25 -27.39
C ASN A 144 4.11 26.25 -26.32
N THR A 145 3.36 26.12 -25.22
CA THR A 145 3.64 25.12 -24.18
C THR A 145 3.60 23.70 -24.75
N MET A 146 2.58 23.37 -25.55
CA MET A 146 2.45 22.06 -26.18
C MET A 146 3.63 21.75 -27.10
N VAL A 147 4.06 22.70 -27.93
CA VAL A 147 5.22 22.53 -28.83
C VAL A 147 6.50 22.29 -28.04
N ASN A 148 6.75 23.07 -26.98
CA ASN A 148 7.94 22.88 -26.14
C ASN A 148 7.92 21.56 -25.37
N PHE A 149 6.75 21.14 -24.88
CA PHE A 149 6.57 19.83 -24.26
C PHE A 149 6.89 18.69 -25.23
N LEU A 150 6.34 18.73 -26.45
CA LEU A 150 6.60 17.74 -27.48
C LEU A 150 8.08 17.69 -27.88
N ASN A 151 8.74 18.85 -27.95
CA ASN A 151 10.18 18.93 -28.21
C ASN A 151 10.98 18.24 -27.10
N GLY A 152 10.72 18.56 -25.83
CA GLY A 152 11.38 17.94 -24.69
C GLY A 152 11.15 16.43 -24.61
N MET A 153 9.91 15.98 -24.87
CA MET A 153 9.58 14.55 -24.93
C MET A 153 10.37 13.84 -26.03
N GLY A 154 10.43 14.43 -27.23
CA GLY A 154 11.19 13.87 -28.36
C GLY A 154 12.69 13.78 -28.09
N SER A 155 13.26 14.75 -27.37
CA SER A 155 14.66 14.70 -26.94
C SER A 155 14.92 13.57 -25.94
N GLY A 156 14.03 13.38 -24.96
CA GLY A 156 14.14 12.30 -23.96
C GLY A 156 14.06 10.90 -24.57
N LEU A 157 13.12 10.68 -25.51
CA LEU A 157 12.96 9.40 -26.19
C LEU A 157 14.20 9.02 -27.03
N LYS A 158 14.82 10.00 -27.71
CA LYS A 158 16.07 9.76 -28.47
C LYS A 158 17.25 9.40 -27.56
N SER A 159 17.33 9.97 -26.36
CA SER A 159 18.39 9.62 -25.40
C SER A 159 18.25 8.22 -24.80
N SER A 160 17.02 7.67 -24.75
CA SER A 160 16.78 6.31 -24.28
C SER A 160 17.04 5.22 -25.33
N GLU A 161 17.09 5.55 -26.63
CA GLU A 161 17.40 4.59 -27.70
C GLU A 161 18.91 4.37 -27.90
N THR A 162 19.76 5.21 -27.31
CA THR A 162 21.23 5.12 -27.42
C THR A 162 21.91 4.30 -26.32
N HIS A 163 21.14 3.65 -25.44
CA HIS A 163 21.62 2.74 -24.39
C HIS A 163 20.86 1.41 -24.43
#